data_AF-C3ZZY3-F1
#
_entry.id   AF-C3ZZY3-F1
#
_cell.length_a   1.000
_cell.length_b   1.000
_cell.length_c   1.000
_cell.angle_alpha   90.00
_cell.angle_beta   90.00
_cell.angle_gamma   90.00
#
_symmetry.space_group_name_H-M   'P 1'
#
loop_
_entity.id
_entity.type
_entity.pdbx_description
1 polymer ?
#
loop_
_entity_poly.entity_id
_entity_poly.type
_entity_poly.pdbx_seq_one_letter_code
_entity_poly.pdbx_strand_id
1 'polypeptide(L)'
;MAGQRSILSAEALSRCADLGRRISEQHRKRRYPWQPGLEFDWLPSVLEEKLKDGRFGASQYHLPSNNVVPLQVEFGSEYQFFASCSPQQMESACCELLKLGLSEVVMCGACYFMAQVTPPPSHTNCCVFIRQCLLPQLPDTENESASRTLSAAMVEFARKYPRPFVETAVMPLLTRMGEGSWLWDVLNKLVTEPDTQQQDLVSILQVLYGAETWSESTVALLQTVVNQKPPLDTTSLSDLTTATQGQAEKLNSNLKFTKLVLAIIKTYGKEMSQDDVRRFTMVLDCNQTFLKRAASAALKRVTK
;
A
#
# COMPACT_ATOMS: atom_id res chain seq x y z
N MET A 1 26.89 39.55 -7.09
CA MET A 1 25.94 40.57 -6.59
C MET A 1 24.76 39.84 -6.01
N ALA A 2 24.47 40.11 -4.74
CA ALA A 2 23.43 39.47 -3.95
C ALA A 2 22.04 39.91 -4.43
N GLY A 3 21.16 38.94 -4.70
CA GLY A 3 19.71 39.14 -4.84
C GLY A 3 19.04 38.56 -3.59
N GLN A 4 18.22 39.37 -2.93
CA GLN A 4 17.72 39.19 -1.56
C GLN A 4 16.98 37.87 -1.31
N ARG A 5 17.38 37.19 -0.23
CA ARG A 5 16.59 36.17 0.47
C ARG A 5 15.44 36.86 1.19
N SER A 6 14.20 36.58 0.81
CA SER A 6 13.03 36.89 1.63
C SER A 6 12.88 35.82 2.69
N ILE A 7 13.34 36.12 3.89
CA ILE A 7 13.04 35.38 5.12
C ILE A 7 11.58 35.68 5.45
N LEU A 8 10.71 34.67 5.44
CA LEU A 8 9.36 34.83 5.99
C LEU A 8 9.48 34.98 7.51
N SER A 9 8.94 36.07 8.03
CA SER A 9 9.06 36.43 9.44
C SER A 9 8.15 35.55 10.29
N ALA A 10 8.51 35.36 11.57
CA ALA A 10 7.68 34.66 12.57
C ALA A 10 6.24 35.22 12.67
N GLU A 11 6.02 36.43 12.16
CA GLU A 11 4.73 37.10 12.06
C GLU A 11 3.81 36.49 10.99
N ALA A 12 4.35 35.95 9.90
CA ALA A 12 3.57 35.26 8.85
C ALA A 12 3.08 33.89 9.34
N LEU A 13 3.96 33.13 10.02
CA LEU A 13 3.63 31.85 10.66
C LEU A 13 2.60 32.02 11.78
N SER A 14 2.69 33.12 12.54
CA SER A 14 1.69 33.46 13.56
C SER A 14 0.33 33.78 12.95
N ARG A 15 0.25 34.37 11.75
CA ARG A 15 -1.02 34.74 11.08
C ARG A 15 -1.74 33.53 10.50
N CYS A 16 -1.02 32.53 9.98
CA CYS A 16 -1.61 31.27 9.52
C CYS A 16 -2.19 30.45 10.68
N ALA A 17 -1.48 30.40 11.81
CA ALA A 17 -1.97 29.75 13.02
C ALA A 17 -3.18 30.47 13.66
N ASP A 18 -3.20 31.81 13.64
CA ASP A 18 -4.32 32.61 14.16
C ASP A 18 -5.58 32.48 13.28
N LEU A 19 -5.42 32.29 11.97
CA LEU A 19 -6.51 32.10 11.02
C LEU A 19 -7.17 30.72 11.18
N GLY A 20 -6.39 29.65 11.30
CA GLY A 20 -6.90 28.31 11.61
C GLY A 20 -7.65 28.25 12.95
N ARG A 21 -7.18 29.00 13.95
CA ARG A 21 -7.83 29.13 15.26
C ARG A 21 -9.19 29.86 15.18
N ARG A 22 -9.27 30.98 14.45
CA ARG A 22 -10.51 31.76 14.27
C ARG A 22 -11.57 31.01 13.46
N ILE A 23 -11.17 30.19 12.51
CA ILE A 23 -12.08 29.38 11.68
C ILE A 23 -12.62 28.19 12.49
N SER A 24 -11.76 27.51 13.26
CA SER A 24 -12.18 26.47 14.20
C SER A 24 -13.15 27.01 15.27
N GLU A 25 -12.91 28.22 15.78
CA GLU A 25 -13.84 28.91 16.69
C GLU A 25 -15.15 29.36 16.03
N GLN A 26 -15.15 29.72 14.75
CA GLN A 26 -16.38 30.00 14.01
C GLN A 26 -17.20 28.73 13.74
N HIS A 27 -16.57 27.59 13.41
CA HIS A 27 -17.24 26.31 13.23
C HIS A 27 -17.84 25.77 14.54
N ARG A 28 -17.14 25.94 15.68
CA ARG A 28 -17.66 25.54 16.99
C ARG A 28 -18.86 26.37 17.45
N LYS A 29 -19.02 27.60 16.93
CA LYS A 29 -20.06 28.56 17.35
C LYS A 29 -21.26 28.65 16.42
N ARG A 30 -21.23 28.08 15.21
CA ARG A 30 -22.30 28.26 14.21
C ARG A 30 -23.10 26.98 13.94
N ARG A 31 -24.38 27.02 14.28
CA ARG A 31 -25.45 26.11 13.81
C ARG A 31 -25.71 26.31 12.31
N TYR A 32 -24.79 25.91 11.43
CA TYR A 32 -25.05 25.86 9.99
C TYR A 32 -24.77 24.47 9.43
N PRO A 33 -25.60 23.97 8.50
CA PRO A 33 -25.37 22.69 7.84
C PRO A 33 -24.08 22.76 7.02
N TRP A 34 -23.33 21.66 7.08
CA TRP A 34 -22.11 21.40 6.32
C TRP A 34 -22.25 21.83 4.85
N GLN A 35 -21.26 22.57 4.33
CA GLN A 35 -21.21 22.99 2.92
C GLN A 35 -19.86 22.57 2.30
N PRO A 36 -19.86 21.58 1.39
CA PRO A 36 -18.63 21.13 0.75
C PRO A 36 -18.00 22.23 -0.12
N GLY A 37 -16.69 22.44 0.02
CA GLY A 37 -15.87 23.26 -0.89
C GLY A 37 -15.23 24.52 -0.29
N LEU A 38 -15.71 25.04 0.84
CA LEU A 38 -15.14 26.23 1.51
C LEU A 38 -14.23 25.90 2.72
N GLU A 39 -14.14 24.61 3.07
CA GLU A 39 -13.50 24.13 4.32
C GLU A 39 -11.98 23.90 4.19
N PHE A 40 -11.44 23.97 2.96
CA PHE A 40 -10.09 23.49 2.62
C PHE A 40 -9.24 24.48 1.84
N ASP A 41 -9.66 25.74 1.69
CA ASP A 41 -8.92 26.78 0.95
C ASP A 41 -7.46 26.98 1.45
N TRP A 42 -7.16 26.53 2.67
CA TRP A 42 -5.84 26.56 3.30
C TRP A 42 -4.92 25.38 2.92
N LEU A 43 -5.48 24.21 2.62
CA LEU A 43 -4.72 22.96 2.40
C LEU A 43 -3.74 23.07 1.21
N PRO A 44 -4.12 23.71 0.08
CA PRO A 44 -3.19 24.03 -0.99
C PRO A 44 -1.97 24.85 -0.58
N SER A 45 -2.23 25.93 0.16
CA SER A 45 -1.18 26.89 0.52
C SER A 45 -0.20 26.28 1.52
N VAL A 46 -0.70 25.50 2.49
CA VAL A 46 0.14 24.82 3.49
C VAL A 46 1.01 23.74 2.85
N LEU A 47 0.46 22.95 1.91
CA LEU A 47 1.25 21.92 1.22
C LEU A 47 2.27 22.55 0.26
N GLU A 48 1.88 23.56 -0.53
CA GLU A 48 2.82 24.26 -1.40
C GLU A 48 3.95 24.96 -0.63
N GLU A 49 3.67 25.57 0.52
CA GLU A 49 4.66 26.24 1.37
C GLU A 49 5.63 25.22 1.99
N LYS A 50 5.12 24.09 2.52
CA LYS A 50 5.96 23.01 3.06
C LYS A 50 6.78 22.29 1.99
N LEU A 51 6.23 22.14 0.78
CA LEU A 51 6.94 21.60 -0.38
C LEU A 51 8.03 22.55 -0.91
N LYS A 52 7.87 23.87 -0.73
CA LYS A 52 8.89 24.89 -1.04
C LYS A 52 10.01 24.95 0.02
N ASP A 53 9.69 24.74 1.30
CA ASP A 53 10.67 24.70 2.41
C ASP A 53 11.48 23.39 2.46
N GLY A 54 10.91 22.29 1.97
CA GLY A 54 11.65 21.06 1.70
C GLY A 54 12.61 21.29 0.54
N ARG A 55 13.93 21.31 0.79
CA ARG A 55 14.96 21.33 -0.26
C ARG A 55 14.82 20.13 -1.20
N PHE A 56 13.98 20.25 -2.22
CA PHE A 56 13.97 19.44 -3.43
C PHE A 56 14.73 20.15 -4.57
N GLY A 57 15.76 20.93 -4.21
CA GLY A 57 16.71 21.51 -5.14
C GLY A 57 17.90 20.58 -5.32
N ALA A 58 18.17 20.19 -6.56
CA ALA A 58 19.46 19.66 -6.98
C ALA A 58 20.57 20.60 -6.46
N SER A 59 21.25 20.18 -5.40
CA SER A 59 22.30 20.99 -4.79
C SER A 59 23.63 20.49 -5.32
N GLN A 60 24.34 21.38 -6.01
CA GLN A 60 25.75 21.23 -6.36
C GLN A 60 26.56 20.99 -5.08
N TYR A 61 26.66 19.73 -4.68
CA TYR A 61 27.67 19.25 -3.79
C TYR A 61 28.25 18.01 -4.44
N HIS A 62 29.58 17.96 -4.49
CA HIS A 62 30.30 16.75 -4.82
C HIS A 62 29.70 15.59 -4.03
N LEU A 63 29.20 14.61 -4.78
CA LEU A 63 28.72 13.33 -4.28
C LEU A 63 29.80 12.70 -3.39
N PRO A 64 29.40 12.24 -2.21
CA PRO A 64 29.56 10.84 -1.91
C PRO A 64 28.16 10.22 -1.89
N SER A 65 28.03 9.16 -2.69
CA SER A 65 26.96 8.17 -2.64
C SER A 65 26.51 7.87 -1.21
N ASN A 66 25.41 8.48 -0.77
CA ASN A 66 24.42 7.87 0.14
C ASN A 66 23.17 8.75 0.32
N ASN A 67 22.03 8.11 0.03
CA ASN A 67 20.65 8.35 0.44
C ASN A 67 20.46 9.26 1.68
N VAL A 68 19.80 10.42 1.51
CA VAL A 68 18.99 11.01 2.59
C VAL A 68 17.79 11.75 1.96
N VAL A 69 16.62 11.12 1.99
CA VAL A 69 15.31 11.80 1.85
C VAL A 69 15.01 12.45 3.21
N PRO A 70 14.50 13.69 3.31
CA PRO A 70 14.24 14.33 4.59
C PRO A 70 13.22 13.53 5.39
N LEU A 71 13.65 12.95 6.52
CA LEU A 71 12.88 11.97 7.28
C LEU A 71 11.75 12.57 8.15
N GLN A 72 11.61 13.89 8.22
CA GLN A 72 10.61 14.54 9.09
C GLN A 72 10.16 15.86 8.46
N VAL A 73 8.98 15.86 7.86
CA VAL A 73 8.22 17.10 7.63
C VAL A 73 7.36 17.29 8.88
N GLU A 74 7.69 18.28 9.71
CA GLU A 74 6.83 18.63 10.86
C GLU A 74 5.54 19.28 10.34
N PHE A 75 4.46 18.50 10.38
CA PHE A 75 3.09 18.96 10.14
C PHE A 75 2.52 19.54 11.44
N GLY A 76 1.82 20.69 11.36
CA GLY A 76 1.22 21.35 12.53
C GLY A 76 -0.03 20.61 13.02
N SER A 77 -0.93 21.28 13.75
CA SER A 77 -2.14 20.64 14.32
C SER A 77 -3.13 20.06 13.29
N GLU A 78 -2.86 20.22 11.99
CA GLU A 78 -3.73 19.80 10.88
C GLU A 78 -3.89 18.27 10.81
N TYR A 79 -2.96 17.47 11.33
CA TYR A 79 -3.11 15.99 11.38
C TYR A 79 -4.32 15.55 12.24
N GLN A 80 -4.74 16.37 13.21
CA GLN A 80 -5.89 16.03 14.07
C GLN A 80 -7.21 15.95 13.27
N PHE A 81 -7.30 16.69 12.17
CA PHE A 81 -8.44 16.58 11.25
C PHE A 81 -8.49 15.19 10.64
N PHE A 82 -7.41 14.71 10.02
CA PHE A 82 -7.37 13.41 9.36
C PHE A 82 -7.52 12.22 10.33
N ALA A 83 -7.18 12.44 11.60
CA ALA A 83 -7.42 11.48 12.67
C ALA A 83 -8.90 11.34 13.07
N SER A 84 -9.73 12.37 12.87
CA SER A 84 -11.10 12.45 13.40
C SER A 84 -12.20 12.76 12.37
N CYS A 85 -11.82 13.01 11.10
CA CYS A 85 -12.76 13.36 10.05
C CYS A 85 -13.67 12.19 9.67
N SER A 86 -14.87 12.50 9.18
CA SER A 86 -15.74 11.50 8.56
C SER A 86 -15.22 11.08 7.17
N PRO A 87 -15.68 9.96 6.60
CA PRO A 87 -15.34 9.56 5.24
C PRO A 87 -15.68 10.62 4.18
N GLN A 88 -16.80 11.33 4.34
CA GLN A 88 -17.21 12.41 3.41
C GLN A 88 -16.29 13.63 3.51
N GLN A 89 -15.81 13.93 4.71
CA GLN A 89 -14.81 14.99 4.93
C GLN A 89 -13.45 14.60 4.35
N MET A 90 -13.04 13.34 4.50
CA MET A 90 -11.83 12.81 3.87
C MET A 90 -11.93 12.90 2.34
N GLU A 91 -13.07 12.52 1.76
CA GLU A 91 -13.30 12.60 0.32
C GLU A 91 -13.21 14.04 -0.18
N SER A 92 -13.82 14.98 0.54
CA SER A 92 -13.75 16.41 0.20
C SER A 92 -12.31 16.93 0.27
N ALA A 93 -11.56 16.57 1.31
CA ALA A 93 -10.14 16.93 1.41
C ALA A 93 -9.32 16.35 0.24
N CYS A 94 -9.58 15.09 -0.13
CA CYS A 94 -8.93 14.46 -1.28
C CYS A 94 -9.26 15.17 -2.60
N CYS A 95 -10.52 15.55 -2.82
CA CYS A 95 -10.92 16.33 -3.99
C CYS A 95 -10.15 17.67 -4.10
N GLU A 96 -9.93 18.34 -2.98
CA GLU A 96 -9.16 19.59 -2.94
C GLU A 96 -7.67 19.35 -3.21
N LEU A 97 -7.10 18.25 -2.68
CA LEU A 97 -5.74 17.83 -3.04
C LEU A 97 -5.60 17.55 -4.54
N LEU A 98 -6.59 16.90 -5.16
CA LEU A 98 -6.61 16.59 -6.59
C LEU A 98 -6.69 17.85 -7.46
N LYS A 99 -7.45 18.86 -7.04
CA LYS A 99 -7.61 20.13 -7.77
C LYS A 99 -6.30 20.92 -7.92
N LEU A 100 -5.31 20.66 -7.07
CA LEU A 100 -3.99 21.28 -7.12
C LEU A 100 -3.06 20.70 -8.19
N GLY A 101 -3.50 19.63 -8.87
CA GLY A 101 -2.64 18.85 -9.73
C GLY A 101 -1.72 17.98 -8.88
N LEU A 102 -1.98 16.67 -8.89
CA LEU A 102 -1.10 15.70 -8.23
C LEU A 102 0.20 15.56 -9.03
N SER A 103 1.16 16.42 -8.75
CA SER A 103 2.55 16.07 -9.05
C SER A 103 2.98 14.90 -8.16
N GLU A 104 3.96 14.12 -8.64
CA GLU A 104 4.56 13.03 -7.87
C GLU A 104 5.04 13.47 -6.48
N VAL A 105 5.54 14.71 -6.38
CA VAL A 105 5.99 15.33 -5.13
C VAL A 105 4.85 15.47 -4.13
N VAL A 106 3.68 15.94 -4.58
CA VAL A 106 2.47 16.09 -3.74
C VAL A 106 1.99 14.72 -3.25
N MET A 107 2.02 13.70 -4.11
CA MET A 107 1.66 12.33 -3.72
C MET A 107 2.60 11.77 -2.65
N CYS A 108 3.91 11.95 -2.82
CA CYS A 108 4.90 11.54 -1.83
C CYS A 108 4.63 12.24 -0.48
N GLY A 109 4.43 13.56 -0.52
CA GLY A 109 4.08 14.35 0.66
C GLY A 109 2.80 13.85 1.34
N ALA A 110 1.76 13.54 0.57
CA ALA A 110 0.49 13.02 1.09
C ALA A 110 0.64 11.63 1.74
N CYS A 111 1.40 10.72 1.14
CA CYS A 111 1.69 9.41 1.73
C CYS A 111 2.47 9.52 3.04
N TYR A 112 3.53 10.33 3.07
CA TYR A 112 4.30 10.55 4.29
C TYR A 112 3.49 11.26 5.37
N PHE A 113 2.66 12.22 4.98
CA PHE A 113 1.72 12.90 5.89
C PHE A 113 0.79 11.88 6.52
N MET A 114 0.06 11.12 5.71
CA MET A 114 -0.90 10.11 6.18
C MET A 114 -0.23 9.06 7.09
N ALA A 115 0.99 8.62 6.77
CA ALA A 115 1.74 7.67 7.60
C ALA A 115 2.11 8.21 8.99
N GLN A 116 2.24 9.54 9.13
CA GLN A 116 2.61 10.21 10.37
C GLN A 116 1.41 10.65 11.22
N VAL A 117 0.18 10.65 10.67
CA VAL A 117 -1.03 11.06 11.40
C VAL A 117 -1.21 10.21 12.66
N THR A 118 -1.25 10.89 13.82
CA THR A 118 -1.42 10.26 15.13
C THR A 118 -2.52 10.98 15.94
N PRO A 119 -3.56 10.28 16.42
CA PRO A 119 -3.83 8.84 16.24
C PRO A 119 -4.09 8.49 14.76
N PRO A 120 -3.88 7.23 14.35
CA PRO A 120 -4.00 6.84 12.94
C PRO A 120 -5.43 7.08 12.42
N PRO A 121 -5.61 7.49 11.16
CA PRO A 121 -6.92 7.57 10.53
C PRO A 121 -7.62 6.21 10.55
N SER A 122 -8.95 6.25 10.53
CA SER A 122 -9.75 5.02 10.44
C SER A 122 -9.45 4.26 9.14
N HIS A 123 -9.67 2.94 9.15
CA HIS A 123 -9.55 2.09 7.97
C HIS A 123 -10.31 2.66 6.77
N THR A 124 -11.58 3.07 6.96
CA THR A 124 -12.42 3.66 5.92
C THR A 124 -11.81 4.93 5.34
N ASN A 125 -11.25 5.81 6.19
CA ASN A 125 -10.62 7.04 5.75
C ASN A 125 -9.34 6.76 4.94
N CYS A 126 -8.54 5.76 5.32
CA CYS A 126 -7.41 5.32 4.51
C CYS A 126 -7.87 4.80 3.14
N CYS A 127 -8.95 4.01 3.08
CA CYS A 127 -9.51 3.52 1.83
C CYS A 127 -10.03 4.66 0.94
N VAL A 128 -10.69 5.68 1.51
CA VAL A 128 -11.10 6.88 0.76
C VAL A 128 -9.88 7.60 0.18
N PHE A 129 -8.84 7.83 0.99
CA PHE A 129 -7.60 8.46 0.53
C PHE A 129 -6.94 7.68 -0.61
N ILE A 130 -6.83 6.36 -0.49
CA ILE A 130 -6.26 5.51 -1.55
C ILE A 130 -7.08 5.63 -2.82
N ARG A 131 -8.40 5.49 -2.73
CA ARG A 131 -9.30 5.49 -3.89
C ARG A 131 -9.29 6.81 -4.64
N GLN A 132 -9.25 7.92 -3.91
CA GLN A 132 -9.33 9.25 -4.50
C GLN A 132 -7.96 9.76 -4.96
N CYS A 133 -6.91 9.59 -4.16
CA CYS A 133 -5.60 10.20 -4.44
C CYS A 133 -4.62 9.25 -5.11
N LEU A 134 -4.56 7.99 -4.67
CA LEU A 134 -3.49 7.07 -5.10
C LEU A 134 -3.90 6.25 -6.31
N LEU A 135 -5.04 5.56 -6.24
CA LEU A 135 -5.50 4.62 -7.25
C LEU A 135 -5.58 5.23 -8.67
N PRO A 136 -6.02 6.48 -8.88
CA PRO A 136 -6.04 7.09 -10.21
C PRO A 136 -4.64 7.29 -10.81
N GLN A 137 -3.60 7.30 -9.97
CA GLN A 137 -2.21 7.59 -10.34
C GLN A 137 -1.36 6.31 -10.46
N LEU A 138 -1.89 5.15 -10.05
CA LEU A 138 -1.22 3.85 -10.13
C LEU A 138 -1.26 3.18 -11.53
N PRO A 139 -2.17 3.50 -12.46
CA PRO A 139 -2.16 2.89 -13.79
C PRO A 139 -1.59 3.82 -14.88
N ASP A 140 -0.37 3.52 -15.34
CA ASP A 140 -0.11 3.13 -16.74
C ASP A 140 1.17 2.27 -16.80
N THR A 141 0.98 0.95 -16.82
CA THR A 141 1.10 0.10 -18.01
C THR A 141 2.52 0.12 -18.62
N GLU A 142 3.27 -0.91 -18.23
CA GLU A 142 4.36 -1.53 -18.99
C GLU A 142 5.73 -0.84 -19.13
N ASN A 143 5.94 0.48 -18.92
CA ASN A 143 7.27 1.05 -19.22
C ASN A 143 7.84 2.20 -18.37
N GLU A 144 7.11 2.79 -17.43
CA GLU A 144 7.69 3.82 -16.55
C GLU A 144 7.83 3.29 -15.13
N SER A 145 9.08 3.06 -14.70
CA SER A 145 9.37 2.85 -13.30
C SER A 145 8.94 4.09 -12.52
N ALA A 146 8.10 3.94 -11.49
CA ALA A 146 7.88 5.02 -10.53
C ALA A 146 9.22 5.54 -10.02
N SER A 147 9.31 6.84 -9.70
CA SER A 147 10.55 7.32 -9.10
C SER A 147 10.79 6.57 -7.79
N ARG A 148 12.07 6.45 -7.43
CA ARG A 148 12.47 5.84 -6.16
C ARG A 148 11.79 6.51 -4.97
N THR A 149 11.47 7.80 -5.08
CA THR A 149 10.79 8.58 -4.04
C THR A 149 9.34 8.15 -3.87
N LEU A 150 8.59 7.98 -4.98
CA LEU A 150 7.21 7.52 -4.91
C LEU A 150 7.12 6.09 -4.39
N SER A 151 7.98 5.18 -4.86
CA SER A 151 8.03 3.83 -4.33
C SER A 151 8.34 3.81 -2.83
N ALA A 152 9.25 4.66 -2.34
CA ALA A 152 9.56 4.76 -0.92
C ALA A 152 8.39 5.31 -0.09
N ALA A 153 7.71 6.37 -0.57
CA ALA A 153 6.54 6.94 0.09
C ALA A 153 5.38 5.93 0.15
N MET A 154 5.17 5.15 -0.92
CA MET A 154 4.17 4.09 -0.97
C MET A 154 4.48 2.96 -0.01
N VAL A 155 5.74 2.51 0.07
CA VAL A 155 6.15 1.49 1.06
C VAL A 155 5.87 2.00 2.47
N GLU A 156 6.21 3.25 2.78
CA GLU A 156 5.98 3.81 4.12
C GLU A 156 4.49 3.89 4.48
N PHE A 157 3.66 4.33 3.52
CA PHE A 157 2.21 4.34 3.69
C PHE A 157 1.64 2.93 3.83
N ALA A 158 2.03 2.00 2.96
CA ALA A 158 1.56 0.62 2.97
C ALA A 158 2.02 -0.14 4.20
N ARG A 159 3.20 0.18 4.76
CA ARG A 159 3.68 -0.37 6.04
C ARG A 159 2.78 0.05 7.20
N LYS A 160 2.32 1.30 7.20
CA LYS A 160 1.42 1.82 8.22
C LYS A 160 -0.02 1.33 8.06
N TYR A 161 -0.48 1.16 6.81
CA TYR A 161 -1.85 0.81 6.46
C TYR A 161 -1.92 -0.33 5.42
N PRO A 162 -1.37 -1.52 5.74
CA PRO A 162 -1.24 -2.60 4.76
C PRO A 162 -2.58 -3.08 4.26
N ARG A 163 -3.53 -3.34 5.17
CA ARG A 163 -4.86 -3.82 4.81
C ARG A 163 -5.64 -2.84 3.91
N PRO A 164 -5.83 -1.54 4.27
CA PRO A 164 -6.39 -0.56 3.34
C PRO A 164 -5.71 -0.54 1.97
N PHE A 165 -4.38 -0.62 1.97
CA PHE A 165 -3.57 -0.58 0.75
C PHE A 165 -3.86 -1.78 -0.16
N VAL A 166 -3.80 -3.02 0.35
CA VAL A 166 -4.07 -4.18 -0.52
C VAL A 166 -5.53 -4.26 -0.97
N GLU A 167 -6.49 -3.96 -0.10
CA GLU A 167 -7.91 -4.06 -0.46
C GLU A 167 -8.33 -2.96 -1.46
N THR A 168 -7.78 -1.74 -1.34
CA THR A 168 -8.24 -0.60 -2.15
C THR A 168 -7.33 -0.27 -3.32
N ALA A 169 -6.01 -0.40 -3.18
CA ALA A 169 -5.06 -0.12 -4.27
C ALA A 169 -4.78 -1.36 -5.11
N VAL A 170 -4.44 -2.47 -4.46
CA VAL A 170 -3.87 -3.64 -5.15
C VAL A 170 -4.96 -4.50 -5.76
N MET A 171 -5.98 -4.87 -4.99
CA MET A 171 -7.05 -5.77 -5.45
C MET A 171 -7.68 -5.35 -6.79
N PRO A 172 -8.03 -4.07 -7.02
CA PRO A 172 -8.58 -3.65 -8.32
C PRO A 172 -7.58 -3.67 -9.48
N LEU A 173 -6.28 -3.71 -9.18
CA LEU A 173 -5.20 -3.65 -10.16
C LEU A 173 -4.59 -5.03 -10.45
N LEU A 174 -4.81 -6.06 -9.63
CA LEU A 174 -4.15 -7.36 -9.77
C LEU A 174 -4.25 -8.00 -11.16
N THR A 175 -5.37 -7.84 -11.86
CA THR A 175 -5.58 -8.39 -13.22
C THR A 175 -5.02 -7.50 -14.33
N ARG A 176 -4.72 -6.23 -14.03
CA ARG A 176 -4.21 -5.23 -14.99
C ARG A 176 -2.72 -4.92 -14.79
N MET A 177 -2.17 -5.27 -13.64
CA MET A 177 -0.75 -5.11 -13.32
C MET A 177 0.07 -6.05 -14.20
N GLY A 178 0.89 -5.48 -15.09
CA GLY A 178 1.89 -6.23 -15.83
C GLY A 178 2.97 -6.81 -14.92
N GLU A 179 3.70 -7.82 -15.40
CA GLU A 179 4.80 -8.48 -14.67
C GLU A 179 5.93 -7.49 -14.28
N GLY A 180 6.13 -6.43 -15.06
CA GLY A 180 7.11 -5.38 -14.78
C GLY A 180 6.63 -4.25 -13.87
N SER A 181 5.44 -4.36 -13.27
CA SER A 181 4.90 -3.28 -12.42
C SER A 181 5.77 -3.05 -11.18
N TRP A 182 6.17 -1.80 -10.96
CA TRP A 182 6.90 -1.38 -9.75
C TRP A 182 6.10 -1.61 -8.46
N LEU A 183 4.78 -1.76 -8.55
CA LEU A 183 3.92 -2.08 -7.41
C LEU A 183 4.21 -3.48 -6.87
N TRP A 184 4.72 -4.42 -7.68
CA TRP A 184 5.20 -5.71 -7.19
C TRP A 184 6.37 -5.56 -6.22
N ASP A 185 7.29 -4.63 -6.47
CA ASP A 185 8.42 -4.36 -5.57
C ASP A 185 7.96 -3.75 -4.25
N VAL A 186 6.97 -2.85 -4.29
CA VAL A 186 6.36 -2.27 -3.08
C VAL A 186 5.71 -3.37 -2.25
N LEU A 187 4.94 -4.26 -2.87
CA LEU A 187 4.30 -5.37 -2.17
C LEU A 187 5.31 -6.38 -1.63
N ASN A 188 6.34 -6.69 -2.41
CA ASN A 188 7.39 -7.60 -1.96
C ASN A 188 8.11 -7.03 -0.74
N LYS A 189 8.48 -5.73 -0.76
CA LYS A 189 9.06 -5.06 0.41
C LYS A 189 8.13 -5.17 1.60
N LEU A 190 6.86 -4.77 1.45
CA LEU A 190 5.85 -4.84 2.50
C LEU A 190 5.77 -6.23 3.15
N VAL A 191 5.81 -7.30 2.36
CA VAL A 191 5.72 -8.68 2.87
C VAL A 191 7.01 -9.12 3.58
N THR A 192 8.16 -8.61 3.16
CA THR A 192 9.48 -9.00 3.70
C THR A 192 9.96 -8.14 4.85
N GLU A 193 9.31 -7.02 5.14
CA GLU A 193 9.68 -6.14 6.24
C GLU A 193 9.49 -6.87 7.61
N PRO A 194 10.46 -6.76 8.54
CA PRO A 194 10.40 -7.44 9.83
C PRO A 194 9.24 -7.00 10.74
N ASP A 195 8.71 -5.80 10.55
CA ASP A 195 7.67 -5.20 11.39
C ASP A 195 6.24 -5.43 10.86
N THR A 196 6.10 -6.05 9.67
CA THR A 196 4.81 -6.41 9.10
C THR A 196 4.09 -7.43 9.99
N GLN A 197 2.89 -7.07 10.44
CA GLN A 197 2.15 -7.92 11.36
C GLN A 197 1.62 -9.17 10.66
N GLN A 198 1.52 -10.26 11.41
CA GLN A 198 1.02 -11.53 10.89
C GLN A 198 -0.41 -11.43 10.33
N GLN A 199 -1.27 -10.59 10.93
CA GLN A 199 -2.63 -10.33 10.43
C GLN A 199 -2.64 -9.58 9.09
N ASP A 200 -1.64 -8.71 8.86
CA ASP A 200 -1.50 -7.99 7.61
C ASP A 200 -1.06 -8.93 6.49
N LEU A 201 -0.14 -9.86 6.80
CA LEU A 201 0.26 -10.93 5.87
C LEU A 201 -0.92 -11.83 5.49
N VAL A 202 -1.83 -12.15 6.42
CA VAL A 202 -3.07 -12.88 6.12
C VAL A 202 -3.93 -12.08 5.14
N SER A 203 -4.13 -10.78 5.40
CA SER A 203 -4.94 -9.90 4.54
C SER A 203 -4.35 -9.78 3.13
N ILE A 204 -3.02 -9.63 3.03
CA ILE A 204 -2.30 -9.61 1.75
C ILE A 204 -2.48 -10.95 1.02
N LEU A 205 -2.33 -12.07 1.72
CA LEU A 205 -2.50 -13.41 1.14
C LEU A 205 -3.90 -13.60 0.56
N GLN A 206 -4.94 -13.20 1.31
CA GLN A 206 -6.35 -13.26 0.92
C GLN A 206 -6.64 -12.47 -0.36
N VAL A 207 -6.13 -11.24 -0.44
CA VAL A 207 -6.24 -10.42 -1.64
C VAL A 207 -5.56 -11.08 -2.84
N LEU A 208 -4.37 -11.65 -2.66
CA LEU A 208 -3.60 -12.26 -3.75
C LEU A 208 -4.22 -13.54 -4.29
N TYR A 209 -4.64 -14.48 -3.42
CA TYR A 209 -5.24 -15.72 -3.90
C TYR A 209 -6.67 -15.50 -4.42
N GLY A 210 -7.33 -14.43 -3.99
CA GLY A 210 -8.65 -14.01 -4.50
C GLY A 210 -8.62 -13.47 -5.93
N ALA A 211 -7.45 -13.25 -6.53
CA ALA A 211 -7.34 -12.86 -7.93
C ALA A 211 -7.89 -13.94 -8.88
N GLU A 212 -8.64 -13.50 -9.89
CA GLU A 212 -9.25 -14.40 -10.90
C GLU A 212 -8.21 -15.21 -11.69
N THR A 213 -7.09 -14.57 -12.03
CA THR A 213 -5.96 -15.17 -12.75
C THR A 213 -4.66 -14.85 -12.03
N TRP A 214 -3.79 -15.84 -11.90
CA TRP A 214 -2.46 -15.63 -11.30
C TRP A 214 -1.40 -15.44 -12.38
N SER A 215 -0.76 -14.27 -12.35
CA SER A 215 0.45 -13.98 -13.11
C SER A 215 1.67 -14.62 -12.45
N GLU A 216 2.83 -14.64 -13.11
CA GLU A 216 4.05 -15.15 -12.48
C GLU A 216 4.45 -14.34 -11.24
N SER A 217 4.25 -13.02 -11.28
CA SER A 217 4.48 -12.12 -10.16
C SER A 217 3.50 -12.37 -9.01
N THR A 218 2.21 -12.63 -9.30
CA THR A 218 1.24 -13.04 -8.27
C THR A 218 1.71 -14.32 -7.58
N VAL A 219 2.13 -15.34 -8.35
CA VAL A 219 2.63 -16.61 -7.81
C VAL A 219 3.87 -16.41 -6.95
N ALA A 220 4.82 -15.58 -7.41
CA ALA A 220 6.05 -15.31 -6.68
C ALA A 220 5.77 -14.59 -5.35
N LEU A 221 4.85 -13.61 -5.36
CA LEU A 221 4.47 -12.89 -4.14
C LEU A 221 3.68 -13.78 -3.18
N LEU A 222 2.73 -14.58 -3.67
CA LEU A 222 2.04 -15.60 -2.87
C LEU A 222 3.05 -16.53 -2.17
N GLN A 223 4.05 -17.00 -2.91
CA GLN A 223 5.09 -17.86 -2.34
C GLN A 223 5.88 -17.13 -1.25
N THR A 224 6.21 -15.86 -1.48
CA THR A 224 6.93 -15.01 -0.51
C THR A 224 6.12 -14.85 0.77
N VAL A 225 4.82 -14.55 0.67
CA VAL A 225 3.92 -14.45 1.84
C VAL A 225 3.81 -15.78 2.57
N VAL A 226 3.61 -16.90 1.87
CA VAL A 226 3.53 -18.24 2.48
C VAL A 226 4.82 -18.62 3.23
N ASN A 227 5.97 -18.18 2.74
CA ASN A 227 7.25 -18.42 3.42
C ASN A 227 7.39 -17.63 4.73
N GLN A 228 6.65 -16.54 4.90
CA GLN A 228 6.53 -15.81 6.17
C GLN A 228 5.62 -16.52 7.17
N LYS A 229 4.91 -17.58 6.74
CA LYS A 229 4.06 -18.45 7.56
C LYS A 229 2.95 -17.70 8.32
N PRO A 230 2.16 -16.83 7.67
CA PRO A 230 1.00 -16.22 8.32
C PRO A 230 0.07 -17.27 8.91
N PRO A 231 -0.50 -17.04 10.11
CA PRO A 231 -1.41 -17.98 10.74
C PRO A 231 -2.74 -17.99 9.97
N LEU A 232 -3.07 -19.13 9.37
CA LEU A 232 -4.34 -19.33 8.66
C LEU A 232 -5.29 -20.16 9.51
N ASP A 233 -6.55 -19.76 9.55
CA ASP A 233 -7.62 -20.62 10.04
C ASP A 233 -7.98 -21.68 9.00
N THR A 234 -8.81 -22.64 9.39
CA THR A 234 -9.21 -23.76 8.52
C THR A 234 -9.90 -23.28 7.25
N THR A 235 -10.68 -22.20 7.35
CA THR A 235 -11.40 -21.60 6.22
C THR A 235 -10.43 -20.96 5.23
N SER A 236 -9.54 -20.07 5.69
CA SER A 236 -8.57 -19.38 4.83
C SER A 236 -7.59 -20.36 4.18
N LEU A 237 -7.21 -21.43 4.88
CA LEU A 237 -6.38 -22.49 4.30
C LEU A 237 -7.13 -23.24 3.20
N SER A 238 -8.40 -23.60 3.42
CA SER A 238 -9.25 -24.24 2.41
C SER A 238 -9.50 -23.34 1.21
N ASP A 239 -9.65 -22.03 1.42
CA ASP A 239 -9.80 -21.05 0.33
C ASP A 239 -8.52 -20.95 -0.49
N LEU A 240 -7.35 -20.91 0.17
CA LEU A 240 -6.06 -20.94 -0.51
C LEU A 240 -5.86 -22.23 -1.33
N THR A 241 -6.22 -23.40 -0.79
CA THR A 241 -6.08 -24.67 -1.54
C THR A 241 -7.04 -24.72 -2.73
N THR A 242 -8.26 -24.22 -2.57
CA THR A 242 -9.26 -24.11 -3.63
C THR A 242 -8.81 -23.16 -4.73
N ALA A 243 -8.34 -21.97 -4.37
CA ALA A 243 -7.79 -21.00 -5.33
C ALA A 243 -6.58 -21.57 -6.08
N THR A 244 -5.67 -22.26 -5.37
CA THR A 244 -4.52 -22.92 -5.98
C THR A 244 -4.95 -24.01 -6.98
N GLN A 245 -5.98 -24.80 -6.65
CA GLN A 245 -6.55 -25.78 -7.57
C GLN A 245 -7.13 -25.13 -8.83
N GLY A 246 -7.84 -24.01 -8.69
CA GLY A 246 -8.42 -23.27 -9.82
C GLY A 246 -7.40 -22.80 -10.85
N GLN A 247 -6.13 -22.61 -10.45
CA GLN A 247 -5.05 -22.19 -11.34
C GLN A 247 -4.23 -23.35 -11.90
N ALA A 248 -4.46 -24.59 -11.45
CA ALA A 248 -3.58 -25.72 -11.71
C ALA A 248 -3.44 -26.07 -13.20
N GLU A 249 -4.53 -26.03 -13.96
CA GLU A 249 -4.50 -26.33 -15.41
C GLU A 249 -3.71 -25.27 -16.19
N LYS A 250 -3.93 -23.99 -15.87
CA LYS A 250 -3.28 -22.86 -16.54
C LYS A 250 -1.79 -22.79 -16.23
N LEU A 251 -1.39 -23.17 -15.01
CA LEU A 251 -0.02 -23.04 -14.51
C LEU A 251 0.71 -24.39 -14.38
N ASN A 252 0.22 -25.45 -15.02
CA ASN A 252 0.74 -26.81 -14.85
C ASN A 252 2.22 -27.01 -15.24
N SER A 253 2.76 -26.15 -16.10
CA SER A 253 4.16 -26.15 -16.56
C SER A 253 4.98 -25.04 -15.90
N ASN A 254 4.37 -24.19 -15.07
CA ASN A 254 5.05 -23.09 -14.41
C ASN A 254 5.82 -23.57 -13.17
N LEU A 255 7.15 -23.42 -13.18
CA LEU A 255 7.99 -23.86 -12.07
C LEU A 255 7.75 -23.06 -10.78
N LYS A 256 7.47 -21.76 -10.87
CA LYS A 256 7.14 -20.92 -9.69
C LYS A 256 5.86 -21.40 -9.04
N PHE A 257 4.86 -21.80 -9.83
CA PHE A 257 3.61 -22.36 -9.31
C PHE A 257 3.85 -23.67 -8.55
N THR A 258 4.66 -24.59 -9.08
CA THR A 258 4.99 -25.82 -8.33
C THR A 258 5.78 -25.53 -7.06
N LYS A 259 6.64 -24.50 -7.05
CA LYS A 259 7.33 -24.05 -5.84
C LYS A 259 6.37 -23.48 -4.80
N LEU A 260 5.35 -22.72 -5.23
CA LEU A 260 4.27 -22.24 -4.38
C LEU A 260 3.50 -23.42 -3.76
N VAL A 261 3.06 -24.39 -4.57
CA VAL A 261 2.38 -25.60 -4.08
C VAL A 261 3.23 -26.32 -3.02
N LEU A 262 4.52 -26.50 -3.30
CA LEU A 262 5.46 -27.10 -2.34
C LEU A 262 5.60 -26.28 -1.06
N ALA A 263 5.62 -24.95 -1.16
CA ALA A 263 5.69 -24.05 0.00
C ALA A 263 4.44 -24.19 0.86
N ILE A 264 3.24 -24.18 0.26
CA ILE A 264 1.97 -24.33 0.98
C ILE A 264 1.94 -25.67 1.73
N ILE A 265 2.27 -26.77 1.06
CA ILE A 265 2.31 -28.11 1.69
C ILE A 265 3.31 -28.18 2.84
N LYS A 266 4.49 -27.57 2.70
CA LYS A 266 5.52 -27.57 3.75
C LYS A 266 5.13 -26.70 4.94
N THR A 267 4.48 -25.57 4.69
CA THR A 267 4.11 -24.61 5.73
C THR A 267 2.88 -25.05 6.49
N TYR A 268 1.82 -25.46 5.79
CA TYR A 268 0.48 -25.72 6.36
C TYR A 268 0.05 -27.17 6.32
N GLY A 269 0.96 -28.09 5.96
CA GLY A 269 0.60 -29.48 5.75
C GLY A 269 -0.06 -30.13 6.96
N LYS A 270 0.34 -29.78 8.19
CA LYS A 270 -0.23 -30.39 9.40
C LYS A 270 -1.66 -29.92 9.68
N GLU A 271 -2.01 -28.75 9.19
CA GLU A 271 -3.30 -28.09 9.36
C GLU A 271 -4.29 -28.42 8.23
N MET A 272 -3.83 -29.08 7.15
CA MET A 272 -4.66 -29.42 6.00
C MET A 272 -5.73 -30.46 6.33
N SER A 273 -6.95 -30.22 5.84
CA SER A 273 -8.02 -31.21 5.86
C SER A 273 -7.79 -32.32 4.82
N GLN A 274 -8.56 -33.41 4.91
CA GLN A 274 -8.53 -34.45 3.88
C GLN A 274 -8.93 -33.93 2.50
N ASP A 275 -9.83 -32.95 2.44
CA ASP A 275 -10.23 -32.33 1.18
C ASP A 275 -9.08 -31.50 0.59
N ASP A 276 -8.36 -30.74 1.42
CA ASP A 276 -7.17 -29.99 0.97
C ASP A 276 -6.10 -30.90 0.37
N VAL A 277 -5.86 -32.05 1.01
CA VAL A 277 -4.94 -33.08 0.49
C VAL A 277 -5.42 -33.62 -0.86
N ARG A 278 -6.72 -33.90 -1.03
CA ARG A 278 -7.28 -34.36 -2.30
C ARG A 278 -7.10 -33.29 -3.38
N ARG A 279 -7.39 -32.03 -3.09
CA ARG A 279 -7.18 -30.89 -4.02
C ARG A 279 -5.73 -30.84 -4.47
N PHE A 280 -4.75 -30.89 -3.55
CA PHE A 280 -3.34 -30.88 -3.92
C PHE A 280 -2.88 -32.13 -4.67
N THR A 281 -3.51 -33.28 -4.44
CA THR A 281 -3.26 -34.48 -5.25
C THR A 281 -3.64 -34.21 -6.70
N MET A 282 -4.83 -33.67 -6.95
CA MET A 282 -5.28 -33.30 -8.30
C MET A 282 -4.38 -32.24 -8.96
N VAL A 283 -3.97 -31.21 -8.20
CA VAL A 283 -3.02 -30.18 -8.68
C VAL A 283 -1.69 -30.80 -9.12
N LEU A 284 -1.20 -31.78 -8.37
CA LEU A 284 0.07 -32.45 -8.70
C LEU A 284 -0.07 -33.46 -9.83
N ASP A 285 -1.24 -34.08 -9.99
CA ASP A 285 -1.50 -35.01 -11.08
C ASP A 285 -1.43 -34.33 -12.45
N CYS A 286 -1.97 -33.11 -12.57
CA CYS A 286 -1.86 -32.33 -13.80
C CYS A 286 -0.52 -31.59 -13.98
N ASN A 287 0.31 -31.49 -12.93
CA ASN A 287 1.60 -30.79 -13.01
C ASN A 287 2.60 -31.50 -13.96
N GLN A 288 3.28 -30.71 -14.79
CA GLN A 288 4.23 -31.18 -15.81
C GLN A 288 5.68 -30.84 -15.48
N THR A 289 5.94 -30.19 -14.34
CA THR A 289 7.30 -29.77 -13.97
C THR A 289 8.09 -30.92 -13.33
N PHE A 290 9.42 -30.81 -13.36
CA PHE A 290 10.29 -31.78 -12.67
C PHE A 290 10.12 -31.75 -11.13
N LEU A 291 9.56 -30.68 -10.55
CA LEU A 291 9.33 -30.56 -9.10
C LEU A 291 8.09 -31.34 -8.61
N LYS A 292 7.25 -31.85 -9.51
CA LYS A 292 6.09 -32.69 -9.16
C LYS A 292 6.44 -33.77 -8.15
N ARG A 293 7.53 -34.53 -8.40
CA ARG A 293 7.95 -35.64 -7.53
C ARG A 293 8.25 -35.18 -6.10
N ALA A 294 8.94 -34.05 -5.95
CA ALA A 294 9.28 -33.50 -4.64
C ALA A 294 8.02 -33.02 -3.89
N ALA A 295 7.08 -32.38 -4.59
CA ALA A 295 5.82 -31.94 -4.02
C ALA A 295 4.90 -33.11 -3.65
N SER A 296 4.78 -34.13 -4.50
CA SER A 296 4.00 -35.34 -4.16
C SER A 296 4.60 -36.06 -2.94
N ALA A 297 5.93 -36.12 -2.82
CA ALA A 297 6.58 -36.70 -1.65
C ALA A 297 6.38 -35.87 -0.38
N ALA A 298 6.25 -34.54 -0.49
CA ALA A 298 5.87 -33.69 0.63
C ALA A 298 4.41 -33.93 1.05
N LEU A 299 3.48 -33.98 0.09
CA LEU A 299 2.06 -34.21 0.36
C LEU A 299 1.81 -35.58 1.01
N LYS A 300 2.48 -36.63 0.53
CA LYS A 300 2.40 -37.97 1.15
C LYS A 300 2.87 -38.03 2.60
N ARG A 301 3.68 -37.07 3.06
CA ARG A 301 4.11 -36.98 4.46
C ARG A 301 3.08 -36.30 5.35
N VAL A 302 2.18 -35.50 4.77
CA VAL A 302 1.04 -34.89 5.46
C VAL A 302 -0.03 -35.92 5.79
N THR A 303 -0.21 -36.90 4.92
CA THR A 303 -1.23 -37.95 5.05
C THR A 303 -0.83 -39.13 5.96
N LYS A 304 0.33 -39.06 6.59
CA LYS A 304 0.84 -40.08 7.51
C LYS A 304 0.62 -39.64 8.94
#